data_AF-A0A832CC23-F1
#
_entry.id   AF-A0A832CC23-F1
#
_cell.length_a   1.000
_cell.length_b   1.000
_cell.length_c   1.000
_cell.angle_alpha   90.00
_cell.angle_beta   90.00
_cell.angle_gamma   90.00
#
_symmetry.space_group_name_H-M   'P 1'
#
loop_
_entity.id
_entity.type
_entity.pdbx_description
1 polymer ?
#
loop_
_entity_poly.entity_id
_entity_poly.type
_entity_poly.pdbx_seq_one_letter_code
_entity_poly.pdbx_strand_id
1 'polypeptide(L)'
;QGVCGRGGEGRGVGFFLGMELVKDRSTKAPARDEAARFLQEAWKKKILVGLGGLEGNVIRIEPPLVLTREHIDAAAEAFDEILKNISPRH
;
A
#
# COMPACT_ATOMS: atom_id res chain seq x y z
N GLN A 1 12.13 9.31 5.19
CA GLN A 1 11.27 8.84 6.30
C GLN A 1 9.93 9.56 6.14
N GLY A 2 9.08 9.06 5.25
CA GLY A 2 7.78 9.68 4.95
C GLY A 2 6.70 8.93 5.71
N VAL A 3 6.08 9.59 6.68
CA VAL A 3 4.94 9.03 7.42
C VAL A 3 3.71 9.30 6.57
N CYS A 4 3.18 8.28 5.91
CA CYS A 4 1.88 8.38 5.25
C CYS A 4 0.80 8.44 6.35
N GLY A 5 0.03 9.54 6.36
CA GLY A 5 -1.01 9.79 7.34
C GLY A 5 -2.09 8.71 7.29
N ARG A 6 -2.48 8.20 8.47
CA ARG A 6 -3.58 7.24 8.70
C ARG A 6 -3.47 5.86 8.02
N GLY A 7 -2.48 5.08 8.45
CA GLY A 7 -2.66 3.64 8.72
C GLY A 7 -1.66 2.73 8.01
N GLY A 8 -0.52 2.50 8.64
CA GLY A 8 0.48 1.55 8.16
C GLY A 8 1.87 1.90 8.68
N GLU A 9 2.59 0.91 9.21
CA GLU A 9 4.01 1.05 9.52
C GLU A 9 4.80 0.67 8.25
N GLY A 10 5.41 1.66 7.61
CA GLY A 10 6.24 1.42 6.42
C GLY A 10 7.60 0.87 6.84
N ARG A 11 7.90 -0.39 6.49
CA ARG A 11 9.25 -0.96 6.65
C ARG A 11 9.90 -1.09 5.29
N GLY A 12 11.08 -0.47 5.13
CA GLY A 12 11.86 -0.54 3.90
C GLY A 12 13.26 0.05 4.07
N VAL A 13 14.27 -0.73 3.69
CA VAL A 13 15.66 -0.28 3.54
C VAL A 13 15.97 -0.36 2.04
N GLY A 14 16.01 0.79 1.35
CA GLY A 14 16.11 0.88 -0.12
C GLY A 14 14.76 1.03 -0.85
N PHE A 15 14.70 0.70 -2.16
CA PHE A 15 13.50 0.77 -3.02
C PHE A 15 12.44 -0.30 -2.72
N PHE A 16 12.66 -1.14 -1.71
CA PHE A 16 11.70 -2.16 -1.30
C PHE A 16 10.80 -1.58 -0.21
N LEU A 17 9.55 -1.26 -0.56
CA LEU A 17 8.58 -0.68 0.38
C LEU A 17 7.49 -1.72 0.70
N GLY A 18 7.38 -2.07 1.99
CA GLY A 18 6.26 -2.85 2.51
C GLY A 18 5.27 -1.94 3.24
N MET A 19 4.01 -1.94 2.81
CA MET A 19 2.91 -1.27 3.49
C MET A 19 1.99 -2.30 4.13
N GLU A 20 2.05 -2.40 5.45
CA GLU A 20 1.17 -3.29 6.21
C GLU A 20 -0.20 -2.63 6.47
N LEU A 21 -1.27 -3.28 6.02
CA LEU A 21 -2.64 -2.84 6.26
C LEU A 21 -3.20 -3.54 7.50
N VAL A 22 -3.72 -2.72 8.42
CA VAL A 22 -4.37 -3.18 9.66
C VAL A 22 -5.74 -2.53 9.81
N LYS A 23 -6.70 -3.29 10.33
CA LYS A 23 -8.09 -2.82 10.53
C LYS A 23 -8.17 -1.83 11.69
N ASP A 24 -7.37 -2.07 12.72
CA ASP A 24 -7.27 -1.20 13.88
C ASP A 24 -5.82 -1.10 14.34
N ARG A 25 -5.42 0.11 14.73
CA ARG A 25 -4.02 0.42 15.10
C ARG A 25 -3.64 -0.10 16.49
N SER A 26 -4.61 -0.28 17.37
CA SER A 26 -4.38 -0.72 18.75
C SER A 26 -4.19 -2.24 18.80
N THR A 27 -5.05 -2.97 18.09
CA THR A 27 -5.05 -4.43 18.00
C THR A 27 -4.12 -4.96 16.92
N LYS A 28 -3.73 -4.12 15.94
CA LYS A 28 -2.96 -4.51 14.74
C LYS A 28 -3.61 -5.68 13.99
N ALA A 29 -4.94 -5.80 14.06
CA ALA A 29 -5.66 -6.87 13.38
C ALA A 29 -5.45 -6.77 11.85
N PRO A 30 -5.07 -7.85 11.14
CA PRO A 30 -4.70 -7.79 9.73
C PRO A 30 -5.89 -7.45 8.83
N ALA A 31 -5.70 -6.50 7.91
CA ALA A 31 -6.71 -6.05 6.95
C ALA A 31 -6.59 -6.81 5.62
N ARG A 32 -6.86 -8.11 5.65
CA ARG A 32 -6.65 -9.02 4.50
C ARG A 32 -7.57 -8.69 3.31
N ASP A 33 -8.84 -8.43 3.58
CA ASP A 33 -9.84 -8.15 2.54
C ASP A 33 -9.56 -6.80 1.87
N GLU A 34 -9.16 -5.81 2.67
CA GLU A 34 -8.76 -4.49 2.21
C GLU A 34 -7.48 -4.56 1.37
N ALA A 35 -6.51 -5.40 1.75
CA ALA A 35 -5.31 -5.64 0.96
C ALA A 35 -5.61 -6.31 -0.39
N ALA A 36 -6.51 -7.29 -0.41
CA ALA A 36 -6.96 -7.91 -1.66
C ALA A 36 -7.69 -6.91 -2.58
N ARG A 37 -8.54 -6.04 -2.01
CA ARG A 37 -9.18 -4.95 -2.77
C ARG A 37 -8.18 -3.93 -3.27
N PHE A 38 -7.18 -3.57 -2.46
CA PHE A 38 -6.10 -2.68 -2.86
C PHE A 38 -5.38 -3.21 -4.10
N LEU A 39 -5.03 -4.51 -4.10
CA LEU A 39 -4.38 -5.16 -5.25
C LEU A 39 -5.24 -5.04 -6.53
N GLN A 40 -6.55 -5.29 -6.42
CA GLN A 40 -7.47 -5.20 -7.56
C GLN A 40 -7.59 -3.77 -8.10
N GLU A 41 -7.68 -2.76 -7.23
CA GLU A 41 -7.77 -1.37 -7.64
C GLU A 41 -6.45 -0.85 -8.22
N ALA A 42 -5.31 -1.27 -7.65
CA ALA A 42 -3.99 -0.98 -8.21
C ALA A 42 -3.85 -1.55 -9.63
N TRP A 43 -4.32 -2.78 -9.84
CA TRP A 43 -4.33 -3.42 -11.15
C TRP A 43 -5.16 -2.63 -12.17
N LYS A 44 -6.36 -2.15 -11.80
CA LYS A 44 -7.19 -1.29 -12.65
C LYS A 44 -6.50 0.03 -13.01
N LYS A 45 -5.69 0.57 -12.10
CA LYS A 45 -4.86 1.76 -12.33
C LYS A 45 -3.53 1.48 -13.02
N LYS A 46 -3.32 0.23 -13.50
CA LYS A 46 -2.09 -0.22 -14.20
C LYS A 46 -0.83 -0.16 -13.32
N ILE A 47 -0.99 -0.25 -12.01
CA ILE A 47 0.12 -0.31 -11.06
C ILE A 47 0.25 -1.74 -10.56
N LEU A 48 1.45 -2.31 -10.72
CA LEU A 48 1.76 -3.66 -10.26
C LEU A 48 2.30 -3.58 -8.83
N VAL A 49 1.59 -4.23 -7.91
CA VAL A 49 2.00 -4.41 -6.52
C VAL A 49 1.84 -5.87 -6.15
N GLY A 50 2.66 -6.35 -5.22
CA GLY A 50 2.55 -7.69 -4.65
C GLY A 50 1.73 -7.67 -3.36
N LEU A 51 1.13 -8.81 -3.02
CA LEU A 51 0.65 -9.08 -1.66
C LEU A 51 1.63 -10.02 -0.97
N GLY A 52 1.87 -9.77 0.32
CA GLY A 52 2.74 -10.58 1.16
C GLY A 52 2.40 -10.42 2.64
N GLY A 53 3.35 -10.83 3.48
CA GLY A 53 3.12 -10.97 4.93
C GLY A 53 2.47 -12.30 5.26
N LEU A 54 2.69 -12.80 6.48
CA LEU A 54 2.14 -14.09 6.93
C LEU A 54 0.62 -14.13 6.82
N GLU A 55 -0.01 -12.98 7.05
CA GLU A 55 -1.45 -12.81 7.06
C GLU A 55 -1.98 -12.31 5.70
N GLY A 56 -1.13 -12.08 4.69
CA GLY A 56 -1.56 -11.56 3.38
C GLY A 56 -2.05 -10.11 3.39
N ASN A 57 -1.66 -9.33 4.40
CA ASN A 57 -2.08 -7.93 4.61
C ASN A 57 -0.98 -6.90 4.26
N VAL A 58 0.16 -7.32 3.72
CA VAL A 58 1.27 -6.43 3.38
C VAL A 58 1.32 -6.20 1.87
N ILE A 59 1.16 -4.96 1.44
CA ILE A 59 1.40 -4.55 0.06
C ILE A 59 2.91 -4.40 -0.15
N ARG A 60 3.45 -5.09 -1.16
CA ARG A 60 4.85 -5.01 -1.56
C ARG A 60 4.98 -4.16 -2.81
N ILE A 61 5.80 -3.13 -2.72
CA ILE A 61 6.11 -2.23 -3.82
C ILE A 61 7.59 -2.39 -4.12
N GLU A 62 7.87 -2.85 -5.33
CA GLU A 62 9.21 -3.16 -5.85
C GLU A 62 9.38 -2.42 -7.18
N PRO A 63 9.62 -1.09 -7.14
CA PRO A 63 9.75 -0.27 -8.33
C PRO A 63 11.07 -0.59 -9.07
N PRO A 64 11.09 -0.57 -10.42
CA PRO A 64 12.35 -0.63 -11.16
C PRO A 64 13.23 0.59 -10.87
N LEU A 65 14.55 0.38 -10.84
CA LEU A 65 15.55 1.41 -10.48
C LEU A 65 15.63 2.60 -11.45
N VAL A 66 14.96 2.51 -12.59
CA VAL A 66 14.96 3.52 -13.67
C VAL A 66 13.78 4.50 -13.57
N LEU A 67 12.97 4.44 -12.51
CA LEU A 67 11.83 5.34 -12.34
C LEU A 67 12.26 6.78 -12.05
N THR A 68 11.54 7.72 -12.64
CA THR A 68 11.66 9.14 -12.36
C THR A 68 10.78 9.52 -11.16
N ARG A 69 10.99 10.74 -10.64
CA ARG A 69 10.21 11.23 -9.50
C ARG A 69 8.73 11.38 -9.83
N GLU A 70 8.42 11.76 -11.06
CA GLU A 70 7.05 11.92 -11.56
C GLU A 70 6.29 10.59 -11.53
N HIS A 71 6.95 9.47 -11.82
CA HIS A 71 6.32 8.16 -11.70
C HIS A 71 6.03 7.77 -10.25
N ILE A 72 6.90 8.16 -9.32
CA ILE A 72 6.70 7.92 -7.88
C ILE A 72 5.52 8.76 -7.37
N ASP A 73 5.47 10.04 -7.76
CA ASP A 73 4.40 10.95 -7.35
C ASP A 73 3.04 10.46 -7.89
N ALA A 74 2.97 10.04 -9.17
CA ALA A 74 1.77 9.47 -9.77
C ALA A 74 1.33 8.16 -9.08
N ALA A 75 2.27 7.29 -8.71
CA ALA A 75 1.95 6.06 -7.98
C ALA A 75 1.45 6.36 -6.55
N ALA A 76 2.05 7.35 -5.88
CA ALA A 76 1.63 7.78 -4.55
C ALA A 76 0.21 8.37 -4.55
N GLU A 77 -0.12 9.21 -5.54
CA GLU A 77 -1.48 9.74 -5.73
C GLU A 77 -2.48 8.62 -5.97
N ALA A 78 -2.15 7.67 -6.85
CA ALA A 78 -3.01 6.52 -7.11
C ALA A 78 -3.22 5.66 -5.86
N PHE A 79 -2.19 5.45 -5.03
CA PHE A 79 -2.32 4.71 -3.77
C PHE A 79 -3.22 5.43 -2.76
N ASP A 80 -3.11 6.75 -2.63
CA ASP A 80 -3.98 7.54 -1.75
C ASP A 80 -5.46 7.44 -2.19
N GLU A 81 -5.73 7.51 -3.49
CA GLU A 81 -7.08 7.29 -4.02
C GLU A 81 -7.63 5.90 -3.73
N ILE A 82 -6.79 4.86 -3.89
CA ILE A 82 -7.19 3.48 -3.59
C ILE A 82 -7.50 3.34 -2.10
N LEU A 83 -6.61 3.84 -1.24
CA LEU A 83 -6.78 3.78 0.22
C LEU A 83 -8.08 4.45 0.66
N LYS A 84 -8.43 5.60 0.07
CA LYS A 84 -9.72 6.27 0.31
C LYS A 84 -10.93 5.43 -0.10
N ASN A 85 -10.83 4.72 -1.22
CA ASN A 85 -11.93 3.90 -1.75
C ASN A 85 -12.14 2.60 -0.96
N ILE A 86 -11.07 1.99 -0.45
CA ILE A 86 -11.17 0.75 0.34
C ILE A 86 -11.42 1.01 1.82
N SER A 87 -11.11 2.21 2.32
CA SER A 87 -11.41 2.57 3.70
C SER A 87 -12.93 2.71 3.89
N PRO A 88 -13.54 2.01 4.87
CA PRO A 88 -14.94 2.24 5.18
C PRO A 88 -15.10 3.69 5.65
N ARG A 89 -15.92 4.47 4.94
CA ARG A 89 -16.39 5.77 5.43
C ARG A 89 -17.07 5.54 6.79
N HIS A 90 -16.47 6.03 7.86
CA HIS A 90 -17.18 6.37 9.09
C HIS A 90 -17.63 7.83 8.97
#